data_AF-A0A2E6BNN4-F1
#
_entry.id   AF-A0A2E6BNN4-F1
#
_cell.length_a   1.000
_cell.length_b   1.000
_cell.length_c   1.000
_cell.angle_alpha   90.00
_cell.angle_beta   90.00
_cell.angle_gamma   90.00
#
_symmetry.space_group_name_H-M   'P 1'
#
loop_
_entity.id
_entity.type
_entity.pdbx_description
1 polymer ?
#
loop_
_entity_poly.entity_id
_entity_poly.type
_entity_poly.pdbx_seq_one_letter_code
_entity_poly.pdbx_strand_id
1 'polypeptide(L)'
;VRSDLEYPKHNTDIYLYDTFGESGNLISLSELIILGGTLVPIGGHNLIEPAQFGKCIICGKYYDKIKDLVSLFRKEKAIITTNSIELDQLIINLLKNDIILRKTGKNAKSLTNKFSKPEKHLYNKIRYLNENNENTSILV
;
A
#
# COMPACT_ATOMS: atom_id res chain seq x y z
N VAL A 1 18.05 -11.16 -8.04
CA VAL A 1 18.30 -12.61 -8.21
C VAL A 1 17.63 -13.30 -7.04
N ARG A 2 16.67 -14.21 -7.28
CA ARG A 2 16.05 -15.03 -6.21
C ARG A 2 17.12 -15.94 -5.64
N SER A 3 17.22 -16.11 -4.33
CA SER A 3 18.33 -16.87 -3.72
C SER A 3 18.36 -18.31 -4.23
N ASP A 4 17.20 -18.95 -4.31
CA ASP A 4 17.08 -20.37 -4.72
C ASP A 4 16.61 -20.55 -6.18
N LEU A 5 16.33 -19.46 -6.91
CA LEU A 5 15.77 -19.48 -8.29
C LEU A 5 14.48 -20.32 -8.47
N GLU A 6 13.82 -20.74 -7.39
CA GLU A 6 12.59 -21.53 -7.43
C GLU A 6 11.31 -20.68 -7.45
N TYR A 7 10.30 -21.16 -8.16
CA TYR A 7 8.95 -20.60 -8.17
C TYR A 7 8.02 -21.37 -7.21
N PRO A 8 6.98 -20.73 -6.65
CA PRO A 8 6.01 -21.43 -5.80
C PRO A 8 5.30 -22.55 -6.60
N LYS A 9 5.13 -23.70 -5.96
CA LYS A 9 4.38 -24.84 -6.48
C LYS A 9 2.91 -24.71 -6.11
N HIS A 10 2.04 -25.54 -6.71
CA HIS A 10 0.60 -25.53 -6.41
C HIS A 10 0.26 -25.79 -4.93
N ASN A 11 1.15 -26.45 -4.19
CA ASN A 11 1.01 -26.74 -2.76
C ASN A 11 1.86 -25.83 -1.87
N THR A 12 2.33 -24.70 -2.38
CA THR A 12 3.08 -23.72 -1.58
C THR A 12 2.11 -22.84 -0.80
N ASP A 13 2.03 -23.03 0.52
CA ASP A 13 1.22 -22.20 1.41
C ASP A 13 1.86 -20.83 1.67
N ILE A 14 3.19 -20.80 1.80
CA ILE A 14 3.96 -19.59 2.09
C ILE A 14 5.14 -19.52 1.12
N TYR A 15 5.24 -18.40 0.41
CA TYR A 15 6.35 -18.12 -0.50
C TYR A 15 7.09 -16.87 -0.04
N LEU A 16 8.37 -17.02 0.30
CA LEU A 16 9.25 -15.90 0.61
C LEU A 16 9.73 -15.27 -0.70
N TYR A 17 9.39 -14.00 -0.90
CA TYR A 17 9.79 -13.24 -2.08
C TYR A 17 11.03 -12.40 -1.76
N ASP A 18 12.21 -12.90 -2.13
CA ASP A 18 13.51 -12.37 -1.71
C ASP A 18 14.24 -11.58 -2.83
N THR A 19 13.50 -11.02 -3.79
CA THR A 19 14.05 -10.17 -4.85
C THR A 19 13.72 -8.70 -4.69
N PHE A 20 14.74 -7.86 -4.85
CA PHE A 20 14.57 -6.41 -4.93
C PHE A 20 14.06 -5.98 -6.31
N GLY A 21 13.18 -4.97 -6.33
CA GLY A 21 12.71 -4.31 -7.56
C GLY A 21 11.60 -5.04 -8.32
N GLU A 22 11.14 -6.19 -7.84
CA GLU A 22 10.12 -7.01 -8.54
C GLU A 22 8.75 -7.03 -7.80
N SER A 23 8.56 -6.17 -6.78
CA SER A 23 7.34 -6.10 -5.96
C SER A 23 6.07 -5.92 -6.78
N GLY A 24 6.13 -5.17 -7.88
CA GLY A 24 4.98 -4.96 -8.79
C GLY A 24 4.37 -6.27 -9.31
N ASN A 25 5.20 -7.28 -9.61
CA ASN A 25 4.70 -8.59 -10.05
C ASN A 25 3.93 -9.29 -8.94
N LEU A 26 4.47 -9.28 -7.72
CA LEU A 26 3.81 -9.89 -6.57
C LEU A 26 2.48 -9.18 -6.27
N ILE A 27 2.50 -7.85 -6.22
CA ILE A 27 1.30 -7.02 -6.03
C ILE A 27 0.24 -7.35 -7.09
N SER A 28 0.64 -7.49 -8.36
CA SER A 28 -0.28 -7.78 -9.46
C SER A 28 -1.02 -9.12 -9.30
N LEU A 29 -0.39 -10.10 -8.66
CA LEU A 29 -0.95 -11.43 -8.43
C LEU A 29 -1.75 -11.51 -7.12
N SER A 30 -1.47 -10.64 -6.13
CA SER A 30 -2.18 -10.65 -4.85
C SER A 30 -3.63 -10.19 -4.98
N GLU A 31 -4.54 -10.79 -4.22
CA GLU A 31 -5.92 -10.32 -4.05
C GLU A 31 -6.05 -9.26 -2.94
N LEU A 32 -5.24 -9.45 -1.88
CA LEU A 32 -5.23 -8.66 -0.67
C LEU A 32 -3.77 -8.36 -0.27
N ILE A 33 -3.52 -7.15 0.24
CA ILE A 33 -2.19 -6.71 0.66
C ILE A 33 -2.27 -6.14 2.08
N ILE A 34 -1.37 -6.57 2.95
CA ILE A 34 -1.15 -5.93 4.25
C ILE A 34 0.02 -4.95 4.08
N LEU A 35 -0.22 -3.68 4.37
CA LEU A 35 0.80 -2.65 4.19
C LEU A 35 1.89 -2.81 5.26
N GLY A 36 3.11 -3.13 4.83
CA GLY A 36 4.23 -3.28 5.75
C GLY A 36 4.53 -1.99 6.54
N GLY A 37 5.18 -2.15 7.69
CA GLY A 37 5.50 -1.04 8.58
C GLY A 37 4.31 -0.39 9.29
N THR A 38 3.10 -0.96 9.14
CA THR A 38 1.87 -0.44 9.79
C THR A 38 1.34 -1.29 10.94
N LEU A 39 1.78 -2.55 11.06
CA LEU A 39 1.48 -3.43 12.20
C LEU A 39 2.45 -3.27 13.37
N VAL A 40 3.57 -2.56 13.13
CA VAL A 40 4.62 -2.22 14.11
C VAL A 40 4.96 -0.73 13.98
N PRO A 41 5.54 -0.07 15.00
CA PRO A 41 5.75 1.39 15.04
C PRO A 41 6.88 1.89 14.10
N ILE A 42 6.81 1.54 12.82
CA ILE A 42 7.73 2.01 11.76
C ILE A 42 7.15 3.24 11.06
N GLY A 43 5.82 3.37 11.00
CA GLY A 43 5.11 4.52 10.44
C GLY A 43 4.55 4.33 9.03
N GLY A 44 4.61 3.10 8.48
CA GLY A 44 4.05 2.72 7.18
C GLY A 44 4.98 2.87 5.99
N HIS A 45 4.89 1.92 5.05
CA HIS A 45 5.55 1.95 3.75
C HIS A 45 4.69 2.62 2.66
N ASN A 46 5.13 2.53 1.41
CA ASN A 46 4.46 3.19 0.28
C ASN A 46 3.08 2.59 -0.02
N LEU A 47 2.03 3.30 0.38
CA LEU A 47 0.64 2.94 0.12
C LEU A 47 0.23 3.09 -1.36
N ILE A 48 0.90 3.97 -2.12
CA ILE A 48 0.52 4.27 -3.51
C ILE A 48 0.75 3.09 -4.44
N GLU A 49 1.87 2.38 -4.27
CA GLU A 49 2.26 1.26 -5.13
C GLU A 49 1.16 0.19 -5.21
N PRO A 50 0.69 -0.45 -4.11
CA PRO A 50 -0.39 -1.43 -4.20
C PRO A 50 -1.74 -0.82 -4.63
N ALA A 51 -1.97 0.46 -4.34
CA ALA A 51 -3.21 1.13 -4.69
C ALA A 51 -3.35 1.35 -6.21
N GLN A 52 -2.26 1.63 -6.92
CA GLN A 52 -2.25 1.77 -8.38
C GLN A 52 -2.64 0.46 -9.10
N PHE A 53 -2.29 -0.68 -8.52
CA PHE A 53 -2.73 -2.00 -9.00
C PHE A 53 -4.19 -2.31 -8.66
N GLY A 54 -4.86 -1.46 -7.90
CA GLY A 54 -6.25 -1.63 -7.48
C GLY A 54 -6.45 -2.78 -6.51
N LYS A 55 -5.48 -3.01 -5.63
CA LYS A 55 -5.53 -4.07 -4.63
C LYS A 55 -6.21 -3.59 -3.36
N CYS A 56 -6.92 -4.50 -2.70
CA CYS A 56 -7.44 -4.22 -1.37
C CYS A 56 -6.26 -4.15 -0.39
N ILE A 57 -6.17 -3.07 0.38
CA ILE A 57 -5.04 -2.81 1.27
C ILE A 57 -5.55 -2.73 2.71
N ILE A 58 -5.00 -3.59 3.56
CA ILE A 58 -5.14 -3.51 5.01
C ILE A 58 -3.96 -2.70 5.55
N CYS A 59 -4.28 -1.64 6.28
CA CYS A 59 -3.33 -0.78 6.96
C CYS A 59 -3.51 -0.97 8.48
N GLY A 60 -2.43 -1.23 9.21
CA GLY A 60 -2.45 -1.27 10.66
C GLY A 60 -2.62 0.12 11.28
N LYS A 61 -2.29 0.27 12.57
CA LYS A 61 -2.45 1.54 13.30
C LYS A 61 -1.22 2.47 13.22
N TYR A 62 -0.06 1.94 12.84
CA TYR A 62 1.21 2.67 12.86
C TYR A 62 1.55 3.27 11.49
N TYR A 63 0.90 4.36 11.12
CA TYR A 63 1.06 4.99 9.80
C TYR A 63 1.48 6.46 9.86
N ASP A 64 2.21 6.85 10.90
CA ASP A 64 2.55 8.26 11.16
C ASP A 64 3.27 8.94 9.99
N LYS A 65 4.10 8.21 9.22
CA LYS A 65 4.81 8.76 8.05
C LYS A 65 3.91 9.04 6.85
N ILE A 66 2.73 8.42 6.80
CA ILE A 66 1.78 8.49 5.68
C ILE A 66 0.37 8.87 6.15
N LYS A 67 0.25 9.54 7.31
CA LYS A 67 -1.03 9.81 7.98
C LYS A 67 -2.03 10.55 7.11
N ASP A 68 -1.58 11.56 6.36
CA ASP A 68 -2.44 12.33 5.46
C ASP A 68 -2.98 11.47 4.32
N LEU A 69 -2.12 10.61 3.78
CA LEU A 69 -2.50 9.69 2.71
C LEU A 69 -3.49 8.63 3.21
N VAL A 70 -3.25 8.07 4.39
CA VAL A 70 -4.19 7.14 5.04
C VAL A 70 -5.53 7.81 5.32
N SER A 71 -5.53 9.05 5.84
CA SER A 71 -6.75 9.82 6.08
C SER A 71 -7.57 9.99 4.80
N LEU A 72 -6.91 10.38 3.71
CA LEU A 72 -7.53 10.55 2.40
C LEU A 72 -8.09 9.24 1.84
N PHE A 73 -7.32 8.16 1.90
CA PHE A 73 -7.78 6.85 1.42
C PHE A 73 -8.93 6.30 2.28
N ARG A 74 -8.95 6.54 3.59
CA ARG A 74 -10.08 6.15 4.46
C ARG A 74 -11.35 6.88 4.06
N LYS A 75 -11.27 8.19 3.81
CA LYS A 75 -12.41 9.02 3.41
C LYS A 75 -13.08 8.48 2.14
N GLU A 76 -12.28 8.01 1.19
CA GLU A 76 -12.75 7.44 -0.09
C GLU A 76 -13.05 5.94 0.00
N LYS A 77 -13.01 5.33 1.19
CA LYS A 77 -13.18 3.88 1.39
C LYS A 77 -12.25 3.05 0.49
N ALA A 78 -11.02 3.52 0.33
CA ALA A 78 -9.98 2.98 -0.54
C ALA A 78 -8.97 2.09 0.20
N ILE A 79 -8.96 2.10 1.53
CA ILE A 79 -8.23 1.15 2.37
C ILE A 79 -9.10 0.68 3.53
N ILE A 80 -8.66 -0.41 4.16
CA ILE A 80 -9.20 -0.91 5.42
C ILE A 80 -8.15 -0.68 6.50
N THR A 81 -8.56 -0.14 7.65
CA THR A 81 -7.65 0.07 8.78
C THR A 81 -7.99 -0.84 9.94
N THR A 82 -6.98 -1.36 10.63
CA THR A 82 -7.15 -2.25 11.79
C THR A 82 -6.16 -1.91 12.91
N ASN A 83 -6.53 -2.27 14.14
CA ASN A 83 -5.69 -2.15 15.33
C ASN A 83 -4.88 -3.44 15.63
N SER A 84 -4.92 -4.43 14.73
CA SER A 84 -4.22 -5.74 14.73
C SER A 84 -4.83 -6.89 15.55
N ILE A 85 -5.79 -6.65 16.45
CA ILE A 85 -6.30 -7.69 17.39
C ILE A 85 -7.11 -8.78 16.66
N GLU A 86 -7.68 -8.50 15.48
CA GLU A 86 -8.56 -9.41 14.74
C GLU A 86 -8.18 -9.49 13.24
N LEU A 87 -6.87 -9.40 12.96
CA LEU A 87 -6.38 -9.35 11.58
C LEU A 87 -6.72 -10.64 10.79
N ASP A 88 -6.64 -11.79 11.43
CA ASP A 88 -6.99 -13.10 10.87
C ASP A 88 -8.46 -13.16 10.44
N GLN A 89 -9.38 -12.78 11.33
CA GLN A 89 -10.82 -12.77 11.04
C GLN A 89 -11.14 -11.77 9.94
N LEU A 90 -10.50 -10.59 9.96
CA LEU A 90 -10.63 -9.60 8.92
C LEU A 90 -10.20 -10.14 7.55
N ILE A 91 -9.04 -10.80 7.47
CA ILE A 91 -8.54 -11.40 6.23
C ILE A 91 -9.52 -12.46 5.72
N ILE A 92 -9.94 -13.40 6.59
CA ILE A 92 -10.88 -14.47 6.22
C ILE A 92 -12.19 -13.87 5.68
N ASN A 93 -12.73 -12.86 6.36
CA ASN A 93 -13.98 -12.20 5.96
C ASN A 93 -13.85 -11.48 4.60
N LEU A 94 -12.70 -10.85 4.34
CA LEU A 94 -12.46 -10.17 3.06
C LEU A 94 -12.27 -11.15 1.91
N LEU A 95 -11.55 -12.25 2.12
CA LEU A 95 -11.35 -13.29 1.12
C LEU A 95 -12.65 -14.06 0.82
N LYS A 96 -13.55 -14.19 1.81
CA LYS A 96 -14.90 -14.74 1.60
C LYS A 96 -15.85 -13.75 0.91
N ASN A 97 -15.64 -12.44 1.05
CA ASN A 97 -16.50 -11.40 0.49
C ASN A 97 -15.79 -10.55 -0.56
N ASP A 98 -15.75 -11.10 -1.77
CA ASP A 98 -15.09 -10.52 -2.94
C ASP A 98 -15.63 -9.13 -3.33
N ILE A 99 -16.88 -8.79 -2.95
CA ILE A 99 -17.47 -7.49 -3.27
C ILE A 99 -16.73 -6.35 -2.55
N ILE A 100 -16.47 -6.50 -1.25
CA ILE A 100 -15.77 -5.47 -0.47
C ILE A 100 -14.33 -5.37 -0.95
N LEU A 101 -13.66 -6.51 -1.12
CA LEU A 101 -12.28 -6.60 -1.59
C LEU A 101 -12.09 -5.86 -2.92
N ARG A 102 -12.90 -6.18 -3.94
CA ARG A 102 -12.84 -5.53 -5.25
C ARG A 102 -13.25 -4.05 -5.20
N LYS A 103 -14.27 -3.69 -4.42
CA LYS A 103 -14.74 -2.30 -4.33
C LYS A 103 -13.67 -1.40 -3.70
N THR A 104 -13.07 -1.82 -2.60
CA THR A 104 -11.99 -1.08 -1.93
C THR A 104 -10.78 -0.94 -2.86
N GLY A 105 -10.37 -2.02 -3.53
CA GLY A 105 -9.28 -1.97 -4.51
C GLY A 105 -9.56 -1.04 -5.69
N LYS A 106 -10.78 -1.06 -6.23
CA LYS A 106 -11.21 -0.14 -7.30
C LYS A 106 -11.18 1.33 -6.84
N ASN A 107 -11.62 1.60 -5.62
CA ASN A 107 -11.56 2.94 -5.03
C ASN A 107 -10.10 3.40 -4.89
N ALA A 108 -9.21 2.52 -4.42
CA ALA A 108 -7.77 2.79 -4.32
C ALA A 108 -7.17 3.18 -5.67
N LYS A 109 -7.44 2.39 -6.72
CA LYS A 109 -6.97 2.68 -8.08
C LYS A 109 -7.52 4.00 -8.60
N SER A 110 -8.82 4.21 -8.48
CA SER A 110 -9.49 5.44 -8.93
C SER A 110 -8.92 6.68 -8.23
N LEU A 111 -8.69 6.58 -6.92
CA LEU A 111 -8.06 7.62 -6.13
C LEU A 111 -6.63 7.88 -6.62
N THR A 112 -5.80 6.84 -6.81
CA THR A 112 -4.42 7.02 -7.32
C THR A 112 -4.34 7.66 -8.70
N ASN A 113 -5.28 7.37 -9.60
CA ASN A 113 -5.31 7.96 -10.94
C ASN A 113 -5.50 9.49 -10.90
N LYS A 114 -6.16 10.01 -9.86
CA LYS A 114 -6.34 11.46 -9.63
C LYS A 114 -5.02 12.16 -9.24
N PHE A 115 -4.02 11.43 -8.74
CA PHE A 115 -2.71 12.00 -8.38
C PHE A 115 -1.69 11.99 -9.52
N SER A 116 -2.14 11.68 -10.74
CA SER A 116 -1.39 11.58 -12.00
C SER A 116 0.11 11.91 -11.88
N LYS A 117 0.91 10.83 -11.72
CA LYS A 117 2.37 10.73 -11.58
C LYS A 117 2.93 11.02 -10.16
N PRO A 118 3.61 10.05 -9.51
CA PRO A 118 4.35 10.26 -8.25
C PRO A 118 5.31 11.46 -8.32
N GLU A 119 5.92 11.67 -9.48
CA GLU A 119 6.73 12.84 -9.84
C GLU A 119 5.99 14.16 -9.60
N LYS A 120 4.70 14.22 -9.94
CA LYS A 120 3.87 15.42 -9.82
C LYS A 120 3.43 15.66 -8.38
N HIS A 121 3.23 14.60 -7.59
CA HIS A 121 2.98 14.74 -6.16
C HIS A 121 4.24 15.18 -5.40
N LEU A 122 5.40 14.60 -5.72
CA LEU A 122 6.69 15.06 -5.19
C LEU A 122 6.96 16.50 -5.61
N TYR A 123 6.72 16.85 -6.89
CA TYR A 123 6.83 18.21 -7.40
C TYR A 123 5.88 19.18 -6.69
N ASN A 124 4.61 18.82 -6.49
CA ASN A 124 3.64 19.66 -5.79
C ASN A 124 3.98 19.80 -4.30
N LYS A 125 4.53 18.76 -3.66
CA LYS A 125 4.99 18.82 -2.27
C LYS A 125 6.22 19.70 -2.15
N ILE A 126 7.21 19.55 -3.03
CA ILE A 126 8.39 20.43 -3.11
C ILE A 126 7.96 21.87 -3.35
N ARG A 127 7.02 22.11 -4.28
CA ARG A 127 6.48 23.43 -4.58
C ARG A 127 5.78 24.05 -3.37
N TYR A 128 4.92 23.29 -2.69
CA TYR A 128 4.24 23.75 -1.48
C TYR A 128 5.23 24.11 -0.36
N LEU A 129 6.26 23.29 -0.13
CA LEU A 129 7.27 23.56 0.90
C LEU A 129 8.12 24.79 0.57
N ASN A 130 8.46 24.99 -0.72
CA ASN A 130 9.17 26.18 -1.19
C ASN A 130 8.32 27.46 -1.11
N GLU A 131 7.03 27.39 -1.46
CA GLU A 131 6.10 28.53 -1.35
C GLU A 131 5.85 28.96 0.10
N ASN A 132 6.09 28.07 1.08
CA ASN A 132 5.94 28.34 2.51
C ASN A 132 7.27 28.56 3.26
N ASN A 133 8.40 28.75 2.54
CA ASN A 133 9.73 29.02 3.12
C ASN A 133 10.22 27.98 4.16
N GLU A 134 9.80 26.73 4.05
CA GLU A 134 10.44 25.66 4.81
C GLU A 134 11.72 25.25 4.07
N ASN A 135 12.88 25.74 4.55
CA ASN A 135 14.21 25.49 4.02
C ASN A 135 14.44 23.99 3.73
N THR A 136 14.17 23.55 2.50
CA THR A 136 14.35 22.15 2.10
C THR A 136 15.43 22.06 1.03
N SER A 137 16.68 21.85 1.45
CA SER A 137 17.75 21.44 0.55
C SER A 137 17.58 19.94 0.25
N ILE A 138 17.21 19.60 -0.98
CA ILE A 138 17.20 18.20 -1.44
C ILE A 138 18.52 17.96 -2.17
N LEU A 139 19.44 17.20 -1.55
CA LEU A 139 20.52 16.53 -2.27
C LEU A 139 19.91 15.29 -2.95
N VAL A 140 20.11 15.16 -4.26
CA VAL A 140 19.81 13.94 -5.03
C VAL A 140 20.88 12.90 -4.73
#